data_AF-A0A507F1L1-F1
#
_entry.id   AF-A0A507F1L1-F1
#
_cell.length_a   1.000
_cell.length_b   1.000
_cell.length_c   1.000
_cell.angle_alpha   90.00
_cell.angle_beta   90.00
_cell.angle_gamma   90.00
#
_symmetry.space_group_name_H-M   'P 1'
#
loop_
_entity.id
_entity.type
_entity.pdbx_description
1 polymer ?
#
loop_
_entity_poly.entity_id
_entity_poly.type
_entity_poly.pdbx_seq_one_letter_code
_entity_poly.pdbx_strand_id
1 'polypeptide(L)'
;MSIPEAEADVALTASDRDCSQNRLRIEDLEPPTEKTITYRPLPLWTLLIPFSIVGVLIRLGLLALNNYPDAPVVSIVYPQIVGCVIIGWLNTKKEIIAVRYYPAFVGLATGLCGSITTFSSWNLAAFSAFANISDAPRSVGQNHKAYWTTGYIQFLAGIGVIVIVLGMSIVSVAFGAHLGRLRFGVPLNGHNGPPVKLAFMRHPVSLMRPTLPDIVAVAGGVSTWLLVAVLCAILSNQRHTWFATMFGPIGTMVRYRFAALNGKYRSFPFGTFLVNVFGTAILGALYVISHAVALDSTSCSVIKGLSDGFCGCLTTVSTFVVELEILDLRRSYIYGITSVGCGQDCPELKLIARGKVRDLYDVDEKALLFVATDRISAFDVIMKNGIPGKGKILTQISNFWFDLLKDVVPNHLITCNVDEMPESVQKYRSKIEGRAMLVRKLKILPVEAIVRGYISGSAWSEYKKKGTVCDIPLPAGLRESEEFEEPIFTPSTKAEIGDHDENIHPDKLPGIIGDRYAKEVADVAVKIYTKARDYARTKGIIIADTKFEFGVDENGTLVLADEVLTPDSSRFWPADKYAVGQGQPSYDKQYLRDYLTSINFDKSAGVELPQTVVDNTMAKYVEAFTILTGNPPQL
;
A
#
# COMPACT_ATOMS: atom_id res chain seq x y z
N MET A 1 11.83 -55.71 36.17
CA MET A 1 10.77 -56.74 36.29
C MET A 1 10.16 -56.86 34.89
N SER A 2 10.32 -58.04 34.25
CA SER A 2 9.88 -58.49 32.89
C SER A 2 10.24 -57.58 31.70
N ILE A 3 11.22 -57.78 30.81
CA ILE A 3 11.75 -58.94 30.02
C ILE A 3 10.66 -59.73 29.21
N PRO A 4 10.98 -60.38 28.07
CA PRO A 4 11.04 -59.92 26.65
C PRO A 4 10.21 -60.85 25.71
N GLU A 5 10.31 -60.73 24.38
CA GLU A 5 10.00 -61.80 23.38
C GLU A 5 10.62 -61.36 22.04
N ALA A 6 11.72 -61.91 21.49
CA ALA A 6 12.12 -63.26 21.09
C ALA A 6 11.40 -63.79 19.82
N GLU A 7 12.17 -63.91 18.74
CA GLU A 7 11.86 -64.60 17.49
C GLU A 7 11.67 -66.11 17.69
N ALA A 8 10.80 -66.75 16.88
CA ALA A 8 11.07 -68.03 16.20
C ALA A 8 9.90 -68.48 15.28
N ASP A 9 10.26 -68.72 14.01
CA ASP A 9 9.87 -69.81 13.09
C ASP A 9 8.41 -70.23 12.82
N VAL A 10 8.12 -70.55 11.54
CA VAL A 10 7.81 -71.93 11.06
C VAL A 10 7.48 -71.95 9.54
N ALA A 11 8.32 -72.70 8.81
CA ALA A 11 8.09 -73.62 7.67
C ALA A 11 7.25 -73.25 6.42
N LEU A 12 7.94 -73.40 5.28
CA LEU A 12 7.42 -73.68 3.94
C LEU A 12 6.81 -75.10 3.83
N THR A 13 5.64 -75.26 3.20
CA THR A 13 5.29 -76.47 2.42
C THR A 13 4.36 -76.17 1.24
N ALA A 14 4.94 -76.33 0.04
CA ALA A 14 4.40 -76.80 -1.25
C ALA A 14 2.92 -76.65 -1.62
N SER A 15 2.66 -75.85 -2.67
CA SER A 15 1.71 -76.16 -3.75
C SER A 15 1.93 -75.21 -4.95
N ASP A 16 3.12 -75.25 -5.56
CA ASP A 16 3.33 -74.79 -6.93
C ASP A 16 2.81 -75.86 -7.90
N ARG A 17 1.60 -75.66 -8.43
CA ARG A 17 1.09 -76.15 -9.72
C ARG A 17 -0.31 -75.56 -9.94
N ASP A 18 -0.59 -75.11 -11.17
CA ASP A 18 -1.83 -74.50 -11.68
C ASP A 18 -2.12 -73.00 -11.47
N CYS A 19 -1.21 -72.12 -11.91
CA CYS A 19 -1.64 -70.80 -12.39
C CYS A 19 -0.84 -70.30 -13.62
N SER A 20 -0.62 -71.18 -14.61
CA SER A 20 0.11 -70.85 -15.84
C SER A 20 -0.75 -70.88 -17.11
N GLN A 21 -2.05 -70.61 -17.02
CA GLN A 21 -2.93 -70.43 -18.18
C GLN A 21 -3.97 -69.31 -17.95
N ASN A 22 -3.51 -68.05 -17.91
CA ASN A 22 -4.26 -66.86 -18.35
C ASN A 22 -3.47 -65.56 -18.15
N ARG A 23 -2.21 -65.49 -18.64
CA ARG A 23 -1.61 -64.20 -18.97
C ARG A 23 -2.12 -63.80 -20.35
N LEU A 24 -3.25 -63.11 -20.39
CA LEU A 24 -3.55 -62.20 -21.49
C LEU A 24 -2.35 -61.26 -21.63
N ARG A 25 -1.67 -61.30 -22.77
CA ARG A 25 -0.54 -60.39 -23.02
C ARG A 25 -1.11 -58.98 -23.03
N ILE A 26 -0.42 -58.07 -22.33
CA ILE A 26 -0.70 -56.63 -22.38
C ILE A 26 -0.55 -56.09 -23.83
N GLU A 27 0.04 -56.87 -24.73
CA GLU A 27 0.17 -56.61 -26.18
C GLU A 27 -1.17 -56.71 -26.95
N ASP A 28 -2.23 -57.31 -26.37
CA ASP A 28 -3.54 -57.51 -27.04
C ASP A 28 -4.60 -56.45 -26.65
N LEU A 29 -4.24 -55.46 -25.82
CA LEU A 29 -5.11 -54.30 -25.56
C LEU A 29 -4.91 -53.28 -26.67
N GLU A 30 -5.91 -53.15 -27.57
CA GLU A 30 -5.97 -52.01 -28.50
C GLU A 30 -5.72 -50.71 -27.71
N PRO A 31 -4.78 -49.85 -28.15
CA PRO A 31 -4.53 -48.59 -27.47
C PRO A 31 -5.84 -47.80 -27.43
N PRO A 32 -6.19 -47.19 -26.29
CA PRO A 32 -7.49 -46.53 -26.15
C PRO A 32 -7.59 -45.44 -27.22
N THR A 33 -8.60 -45.55 -28.09
CA THR A 33 -8.74 -44.74 -29.30
C THR A 33 -8.76 -43.25 -28.96
N GLU A 34 -7.76 -42.52 -29.45
CA GLU A 34 -7.54 -41.10 -29.21
C GLU A 34 -8.70 -40.27 -29.82
N LYS A 35 -9.57 -39.69 -28.99
CA LYS A 35 -10.70 -38.88 -29.47
C LYS A 35 -10.24 -37.46 -29.81
N THR A 36 -10.28 -37.12 -31.10
CA THR A 36 -10.02 -35.75 -31.59
C THR A 36 -11.30 -34.94 -31.61
N ILE A 37 -11.37 -33.84 -30.84
CA ILE A 37 -12.53 -32.93 -30.83
C ILE A 37 -12.27 -31.76 -31.78
N THR A 38 -13.11 -31.61 -32.81
CA THR A 38 -13.14 -30.45 -33.70
C THR A 38 -14.20 -29.44 -33.23
N TYR A 39 -13.86 -28.15 -33.22
CA TYR A 39 -14.80 -27.09 -32.79
C TYR A 39 -14.73 -25.87 -33.72
N ARG A 40 -15.83 -25.10 -33.75
CA ARG A 40 -15.92 -23.84 -34.51
C ARG A 40 -15.49 -22.67 -33.62
N PRO A 41 -14.64 -21.74 -34.10
CA PRO A 41 -14.14 -20.65 -33.26
C PRO A 41 -15.24 -19.64 -32.91
N LEU A 42 -16.15 -19.31 -33.84
CA LEU A 42 -17.14 -18.26 -33.63
C LEU A 42 -18.08 -18.54 -32.43
N PRO A 43 -18.74 -19.72 -32.30
CA PRO A 43 -19.54 -20.05 -31.12
C PRO A 43 -18.76 -20.00 -29.81
N LEU A 44 -17.47 -20.32 -29.82
CA LEU A 44 -16.61 -20.21 -28.64
C LEU A 44 -16.44 -18.75 -28.24
N TRP A 45 -16.08 -17.87 -29.18
CA TRP A 45 -15.91 -16.44 -28.90
C TRP A 45 -17.20 -15.81 -28.37
N THR A 46 -18.34 -16.13 -28.97
CA THR A 46 -19.62 -15.55 -28.55
C THR A 46 -20.09 -16.10 -27.21
N LEU A 47 -19.81 -17.36 -26.89
CA LEU A 47 -20.22 -17.96 -25.62
C LEU A 47 -19.39 -17.47 -24.43
N LEU A 48 -18.16 -16.98 -24.63
CA LEU A 48 -17.40 -16.30 -23.58
C LEU A 48 -18.13 -15.07 -23.02
N ILE A 49 -18.91 -14.38 -23.86
CA ILE A 49 -19.60 -13.13 -23.50
C ILE A 49 -20.59 -13.34 -22.34
N PRO A 50 -21.67 -14.13 -22.46
CA PRO A 50 -22.67 -14.27 -21.41
C PRO A 50 -22.07 -14.87 -20.14
N PHE A 51 -21.16 -15.83 -20.25
CA PHE A 51 -20.51 -16.41 -19.08
C PHE A 51 -19.60 -15.42 -18.36
N SER A 52 -18.86 -14.56 -19.08
CA SER A 52 -18.06 -13.50 -18.44
C SER A 52 -18.93 -12.45 -17.75
N ILE A 53 -20.06 -12.05 -18.36
CA ILE A 53 -21.03 -11.12 -17.75
C ILE A 53 -21.57 -11.69 -16.44
N VAL A 54 -22.02 -12.95 -16.45
CA VAL A 54 -22.50 -13.63 -15.25
C VAL A 54 -21.38 -13.72 -14.20
N GLY A 55 -20.16 -14.05 -14.61
CA GLY A 55 -19.02 -14.10 -13.70
C GLY A 55 -18.69 -12.76 -13.04
N VAL A 56 -18.73 -11.66 -13.80
CA VAL A 56 -18.57 -10.29 -13.26
C VAL A 56 -19.67 -9.98 -12.24
N LEU A 57 -20.92 -10.27 -12.56
CA LEU A 57 -22.05 -10.01 -11.66
C LEU A 57 -21.94 -10.82 -10.36
N ILE A 58 -21.56 -12.10 -10.44
CA ILE A 58 -21.31 -12.93 -9.26
C ILE A 58 -20.18 -12.34 -8.43
N ARG A 59 -19.05 -11.96 -9.04
CA ARG A 59 -17.94 -11.35 -8.33
C ARG A 59 -18.38 -10.08 -7.60
N LEU A 60 -19.00 -9.14 -8.31
CA LEU A 60 -19.42 -7.86 -7.75
C LEU A 60 -20.49 -8.06 -6.65
N GLY A 61 -21.42 -8.98 -6.84
CA GLY A 61 -22.41 -9.34 -5.82
C GLY A 61 -21.76 -9.92 -4.55
N LEU A 62 -20.82 -10.86 -4.70
CA LEU A 62 -20.10 -11.44 -3.56
C LEU A 62 -19.26 -10.40 -2.83
N LEU A 63 -18.62 -9.48 -3.55
CA LEU A 63 -17.89 -8.37 -2.95
C LEU A 63 -18.84 -7.44 -2.17
N ALA A 64 -19.98 -7.07 -2.75
CA ALA A 64 -20.96 -6.21 -2.10
C ALA A 64 -21.57 -6.85 -0.85
N LEU A 65 -21.87 -8.16 -0.88
CA LEU A 65 -22.44 -8.89 0.25
C LEU A 65 -21.46 -9.05 1.42
N ASN A 66 -20.16 -9.12 1.14
CA ASN A 66 -19.13 -9.38 2.15
C ASN A 66 -18.29 -8.15 2.49
N ASN A 67 -18.70 -6.97 2.05
CA ASN A 67 -18.05 -5.71 2.41
C ASN A 67 -18.87 -4.99 3.48
N TYR A 68 -18.58 -5.31 4.74
CA TYR A 68 -19.22 -4.70 5.91
C TYR A 68 -18.18 -4.45 7.02
N PRO A 69 -18.45 -3.52 7.97
CA PRO A 69 -17.55 -3.26 9.08
C PRO A 69 -17.25 -4.54 9.88
N ASP A 70 -15.99 -4.76 10.25
CA ASP A 70 -15.54 -5.90 11.06
C ASP A 70 -15.76 -7.28 10.40
N ALA A 71 -15.85 -7.34 9.06
CA ALA A 71 -15.90 -8.60 8.33
C ALA A 71 -14.71 -9.51 8.72
N PRO A 72 -14.91 -10.81 9.00
CA PRO A 72 -13.87 -11.65 9.60
C PRO A 72 -12.67 -11.90 8.67
N VAL A 73 -12.87 -11.75 7.36
CA VAL A 73 -11.85 -11.92 6.33
C VAL A 73 -12.08 -10.91 5.21
N VAL A 74 -11.04 -10.60 4.45
CA VAL A 74 -11.13 -9.68 3.31
C VAL A 74 -12.16 -10.16 2.27
N SER A 75 -13.06 -9.28 1.87
CA SER A 75 -14.20 -9.60 0.98
C SER A 75 -13.81 -10.27 -0.34
N ILE A 76 -12.59 -9.98 -0.84
CA ILE A 76 -12.07 -10.56 -2.08
C ILE A 76 -11.89 -12.08 -2.00
N VAL A 77 -11.81 -12.69 -0.81
CA VAL A 77 -11.65 -14.14 -0.65
C VAL A 77 -12.85 -14.92 -1.20
N TYR A 78 -14.06 -14.38 -1.05
CA TYR A 78 -15.31 -15.09 -1.40
C TYR A 78 -15.46 -15.32 -2.91
N PRO A 79 -15.27 -14.33 -3.80
CA PRO A 79 -15.18 -14.58 -5.24
C PRO A 79 -14.13 -15.63 -5.60
N GLN A 80 -12.94 -15.59 -5.00
CA GLN A 80 -11.90 -16.57 -5.32
C GLN A 80 -12.33 -18.00 -4.93
N ILE A 81 -12.90 -18.18 -3.74
CA ILE A 81 -13.45 -19.48 -3.28
C ILE A 81 -14.48 -20.00 -4.28
N VAL A 82 -15.51 -19.21 -4.60
CA VAL A 82 -16.61 -19.63 -5.49
C VAL A 82 -16.08 -20.02 -6.87
N GLY A 83 -15.23 -19.19 -7.47
CA GLY A 83 -14.61 -19.51 -8.75
C GLY A 83 -13.75 -20.78 -8.69
N CYS A 84 -12.91 -20.93 -7.66
CA CYS A 84 -12.03 -22.07 -7.51
C CYS A 84 -12.78 -23.40 -7.27
N VAL A 85 -13.88 -23.39 -6.51
CA VAL A 85 -14.75 -24.57 -6.37
C VAL A 85 -15.34 -24.99 -7.72
N ILE A 86 -15.83 -24.02 -8.51
CA ILE A 86 -16.41 -24.28 -9.82
C ILE A 86 -15.36 -24.89 -10.78
N ILE A 87 -14.13 -24.35 -10.85
CA ILE A 87 -13.11 -24.91 -11.75
C ILE A 87 -12.63 -26.29 -11.31
N GLY A 88 -12.50 -26.52 -10.00
CA GLY A 88 -12.16 -27.83 -9.45
C GLY A 88 -13.18 -28.88 -9.87
N TRP A 89 -14.48 -28.56 -9.76
CA TRP A 89 -15.56 -29.43 -10.21
C TRP A 89 -15.53 -29.65 -11.74
N LEU A 90 -15.42 -28.57 -12.53
CA LEU A 90 -15.39 -28.63 -13.99
C LEU A 90 -14.24 -29.49 -14.53
N ASN A 91 -13.06 -29.41 -13.91
CA ASN A 91 -11.90 -30.19 -14.34
C ASN A 91 -12.13 -31.70 -14.21
N THR A 92 -12.90 -32.16 -13.21
CA THR A 92 -13.27 -33.59 -13.09
C THR A 92 -14.28 -34.06 -14.14
N LYS A 93 -15.05 -33.13 -14.73
CA LYS A 93 -16.07 -33.40 -15.75
C LYS A 93 -15.64 -32.95 -17.14
N LYS A 94 -14.39 -32.51 -17.31
CA LYS A 94 -13.87 -31.91 -18.54
C LYS A 94 -14.17 -32.77 -19.75
N GLU A 95 -13.86 -34.06 -19.71
CA GLU A 95 -14.06 -34.96 -20.85
C GLU A 95 -15.54 -35.07 -21.24
N ILE A 96 -16.44 -35.22 -20.26
CA ILE A 96 -17.88 -35.34 -20.47
C ILE A 96 -18.44 -34.07 -21.13
N ILE A 97 -18.07 -32.91 -20.60
CA ILE A 97 -18.56 -31.61 -21.09
C ILE A 97 -17.94 -31.26 -22.45
N ALA A 98 -16.63 -31.44 -22.59
CA ALA A 98 -15.89 -31.09 -23.80
C ALA A 98 -16.31 -31.95 -25.01
N VAL A 99 -16.54 -33.25 -24.80
CA VAL A 99 -17.03 -34.16 -25.85
C VAL A 99 -18.45 -33.79 -26.28
N ARG A 100 -19.30 -33.31 -25.36
CA ARG A 100 -20.67 -32.90 -25.69
C ARG A 100 -20.71 -31.58 -26.44
N TYR A 101 -20.01 -30.56 -25.93
CA TYR A 101 -19.91 -29.25 -26.57
C TYR A 101 -18.72 -28.46 -26.01
N TYR A 102 -17.57 -28.53 -26.70
CA TYR A 102 -16.34 -27.86 -26.26
C TYR A 102 -16.48 -26.36 -25.96
N PRO A 103 -17.20 -25.54 -26.77
CA PRO A 103 -17.42 -24.14 -26.43
C PRO A 103 -18.05 -23.93 -25.05
N ALA A 104 -18.96 -24.81 -24.60
CA ALA A 104 -19.56 -24.71 -23.27
C ALA A 104 -18.54 -24.94 -22.15
N PHE A 105 -17.62 -25.89 -22.30
CA PHE A 105 -16.54 -26.08 -21.32
C PHE A 105 -15.68 -24.82 -21.20
N VAL A 106 -15.29 -24.21 -22.32
CA VAL A 106 -14.49 -22.98 -22.33
C VAL A 106 -15.27 -21.80 -21.76
N GLY A 107 -16.56 -21.69 -22.08
CA GLY A 107 -17.47 -20.70 -21.49
C GLY A 107 -17.55 -20.81 -19.97
N LEU A 108 -17.70 -22.02 -19.43
CA LEU A 108 -17.79 -22.26 -17.98
C LEU A 108 -16.44 -22.06 -17.27
N ALA A 109 -15.35 -22.59 -17.82
CA ALA A 109 -14.03 -22.51 -17.18
C ALA A 109 -13.42 -21.11 -17.34
N THR A 110 -13.23 -20.66 -18.59
CA THR A 110 -12.57 -19.38 -18.87
C THR A 110 -13.54 -18.20 -18.73
N GLY A 111 -14.76 -18.31 -19.26
CA GLY A 111 -15.76 -17.25 -19.19
C GLY A 111 -16.27 -17.01 -17.76
N LEU A 112 -16.93 -17.99 -17.16
CA LEU A 112 -17.60 -17.85 -15.87
C LEU A 112 -16.62 -17.84 -14.71
N CYS A 113 -16.03 -19.00 -14.39
CA CYS A 113 -15.13 -19.15 -13.26
C CYS A 113 -13.98 -18.13 -13.32
N GLY A 114 -13.38 -18.04 -14.50
CA GLY A 114 -12.30 -17.11 -14.76
C GLY A 114 -12.64 -15.66 -14.48
N SER A 115 -13.88 -15.23 -14.73
CA SER A 115 -14.36 -13.86 -14.48
C SER A 115 -14.93 -13.66 -13.07
N ILE A 116 -15.24 -14.74 -12.34
CA ILE A 116 -15.55 -14.67 -10.90
C ILE A 116 -14.26 -14.36 -10.13
N THR A 117 -13.19 -15.08 -10.44
CA THR A 117 -11.87 -14.84 -9.83
C THR A 117 -11.17 -13.63 -10.43
N THR A 118 -10.25 -13.02 -9.70
CA THR A 118 -9.44 -11.89 -10.21
C THR A 118 -8.11 -11.83 -9.47
N PHE A 119 -7.01 -11.88 -10.22
CA PHE A 119 -5.66 -11.81 -9.66
C PHE A 119 -5.25 -10.36 -9.40
N SER A 120 -5.63 -9.44 -10.29
CA SER A 120 -5.31 -8.02 -10.15
C SER A 120 -5.97 -7.39 -8.93
N SER A 121 -7.26 -7.66 -8.69
CA SER A 121 -7.95 -7.12 -7.51
C SER A 121 -7.42 -7.73 -6.20
N TRP A 122 -6.97 -8.99 -6.22
CA TRP A 122 -6.28 -9.61 -5.09
C TRP A 122 -4.93 -8.92 -4.81
N ASN A 123 -4.12 -8.66 -5.84
CA ASN A 123 -2.86 -7.94 -5.68
C ASN A 123 -3.05 -6.51 -5.22
N LEU A 124 -4.06 -5.81 -5.73
CA LEU A 124 -4.42 -4.47 -5.24
C LEU A 124 -4.83 -4.52 -3.77
N ALA A 125 -5.63 -5.50 -3.35
CA ALA A 125 -6.00 -5.65 -1.94
C ALA A 125 -4.78 -5.94 -1.03
N ALA A 126 -3.84 -6.76 -1.48
CA ALA A 126 -2.58 -7.01 -0.77
C ALA A 126 -1.73 -5.72 -0.69
N PHE A 127 -1.58 -5.01 -1.80
CA PHE A 127 -0.87 -3.74 -1.86
C PHE A 127 -1.49 -2.68 -0.94
N SER A 128 -2.82 -2.52 -0.98
CA SER A 128 -3.52 -1.58 -0.08
C SER A 128 -3.33 -1.93 1.39
N ALA A 129 -3.23 -3.23 1.74
CA ALA A 129 -2.92 -3.67 3.09
C ALA A 129 -1.46 -3.36 3.48
N PHE A 130 -0.49 -3.52 2.56
CA PHE A 130 0.90 -3.10 2.79
C PHE A 130 1.05 -1.59 2.94
N ALA A 131 0.39 -0.81 2.08
CA ALA A 131 0.58 0.64 1.98
C ALA A 131 -0.36 1.45 2.89
N ASN A 132 -1.29 0.78 3.60
CA ASN A 132 -2.35 1.42 4.41
C ASN A 132 -3.11 2.52 3.65
N ILE A 133 -3.27 2.34 2.34
CA ILE A 133 -4.09 3.20 1.48
C ILE A 133 -5.53 2.79 1.76
N SER A 134 -6.19 3.50 2.66
CA SER A 134 -7.48 3.12 3.21
C SER A 134 -8.59 3.08 2.14
N ASP A 135 -8.89 1.87 1.67
CA ASP A 135 -10.18 1.37 1.16
C ASP A 135 -10.31 -0.18 1.28
N ALA A 136 -9.33 -0.87 1.90
CA ALA A 136 -9.41 -2.31 2.14
C ALA A 136 -10.43 -2.62 3.25
N PRO A 137 -11.31 -3.64 3.10
CA PRO A 137 -12.22 -4.06 4.16
C PRO A 137 -11.39 -4.52 5.37
N ARG A 138 -11.40 -3.71 6.43
CA ARG A 138 -10.64 -3.97 7.66
C ARG A 138 -11.35 -5.06 8.47
N SER A 139 -10.63 -6.16 8.69
CA SER A 139 -11.15 -7.38 9.33
C SER A 139 -10.81 -7.50 10.81
N VAL A 140 -10.63 -6.39 11.54
CA VAL A 140 -10.31 -6.46 12.98
C VAL A 140 -11.05 -5.35 13.73
N GLY A 141 -11.83 -5.79 14.74
CA GLY A 141 -12.81 -5.02 15.51
C GLY A 141 -12.45 -3.57 15.86
N GLN A 142 -13.42 -2.68 15.67
CA GLN A 142 -13.36 -1.22 15.90
C GLN A 142 -13.03 -0.72 17.32
N ASN A 143 -12.66 -1.56 18.29
CA ASN A 143 -12.46 -1.12 19.69
C ASN A 143 -11.02 -0.82 20.11
N HIS A 144 -10.03 -0.84 19.22
CA HIS A 144 -8.66 -0.44 19.55
C HIS A 144 -8.15 0.63 18.59
N LYS A 145 -8.58 1.89 18.79
CA LYS A 145 -8.17 3.06 17.97
C LYS A 145 -6.75 3.58 18.25
N ALA A 146 -5.91 2.90 19.03
CA ALA A 146 -4.63 3.46 19.51
C ALA A 146 -3.37 2.62 19.24
N TYR A 147 -3.44 1.41 18.67
CA TYR A 147 -2.29 0.48 18.61
C TYR A 147 -1.76 0.14 17.20
N TRP A 148 -2.33 0.68 16.12
CA TRP A 148 -2.17 0.12 14.75
C TRP A 148 -1.35 0.97 13.77
N THR A 149 -0.30 1.65 14.23
CA THR A 149 0.59 2.49 13.39
C THR A 149 2.02 1.97 13.27
N THR A 150 2.28 0.71 13.62
CA THR A 150 3.61 0.07 13.43
C THR A 150 3.71 -0.56 12.03
N GLY A 151 4.74 -0.22 11.25
CA GLY A 151 4.95 -0.75 9.89
C GLY A 151 5.02 -2.29 9.82
N TYR A 152 5.37 -2.97 10.92
CA TYR A 152 5.33 -4.42 11.05
C TYR A 152 3.91 -4.99 10.89
N ILE A 153 2.88 -4.34 11.44
CA ILE A 153 1.52 -4.85 11.38
C ILE A 153 0.93 -4.69 9.97
N GLN A 154 1.27 -3.60 9.28
CA GLN A 154 0.89 -3.39 7.87
C GLN A 154 1.55 -4.44 6.96
N PHE A 155 2.82 -4.76 7.22
CA PHE A 155 3.52 -5.85 6.54
C PHE A 155 2.82 -7.20 6.77
N LEU A 156 2.49 -7.53 8.03
CA LEU A 156 1.74 -8.75 8.34
C LEU A 156 0.34 -8.76 7.71
N ALA A 157 -0.33 -7.62 7.62
CA ALA A 157 -1.65 -7.51 6.99
C ALA A 157 -1.57 -7.82 5.49
N GLY A 158 -0.61 -7.23 4.77
CA GLY A 158 -0.37 -7.53 3.35
C GLY A 158 -0.03 -8.99 3.10
N ILE A 159 0.88 -9.56 3.91
CA ILE A 159 1.21 -10.99 3.88
C ILE A 159 -0.03 -11.85 4.19
N GLY A 160 -0.84 -11.44 5.17
CA GLY A 160 -2.08 -12.12 5.55
C GLY A 160 -3.06 -12.21 4.39
N VAL A 161 -3.27 -11.11 3.65
CA VAL A 161 -4.13 -11.10 2.45
C VAL A 161 -3.59 -12.04 1.37
N ILE A 162 -2.27 -12.08 1.15
CA ILE A 162 -1.65 -12.99 0.18
C ILE A 162 -1.89 -14.45 0.60
N VAL A 163 -1.52 -14.81 1.84
CA VAL A 163 -1.57 -16.20 2.32
C VAL A 163 -3.00 -16.72 2.42
N ILE A 164 -3.92 -15.93 3.00
CA ILE A 164 -5.32 -16.34 3.19
C ILE A 164 -5.99 -16.57 1.84
N VAL A 165 -5.89 -15.61 0.92
CA VAL A 165 -6.58 -15.72 -0.37
C VAL A 165 -5.98 -16.85 -1.22
N LEU A 166 -4.65 -16.99 -1.26
CA LEU A 166 -4.00 -18.07 -1.99
C LEU A 166 -4.34 -19.44 -1.40
N GLY A 167 -4.21 -19.59 -0.07
CA GLY A 167 -4.51 -20.82 0.64
C GLY A 167 -5.96 -21.26 0.47
N MET A 168 -6.91 -20.34 0.66
CA MET A 168 -8.34 -20.62 0.45
C MET A 168 -8.65 -20.98 -1.00
N SER A 169 -7.96 -20.37 -1.96
CA SER A 169 -8.15 -20.69 -3.39
C SER A 169 -7.67 -22.10 -3.74
N ILE A 170 -6.50 -22.51 -3.24
CA ILE A 170 -5.95 -23.89 -3.41
C ILE A 170 -6.91 -24.91 -2.79
N VAL A 171 -7.30 -24.71 -1.53
CA VAL A 171 -8.24 -25.61 -0.84
C VAL A 171 -9.58 -25.69 -1.58
N SER A 172 -10.05 -24.57 -2.15
CA SER A 172 -11.31 -24.52 -2.91
C SER A 172 -11.25 -25.31 -4.22
N VAL A 173 -10.13 -25.29 -4.94
CA VAL A 173 -9.96 -26.14 -6.15
C VAL A 173 -10.01 -27.61 -5.77
N ALA A 174 -9.25 -28.02 -4.74
CA ALA A 174 -9.27 -29.39 -4.24
C ALA A 174 -10.69 -29.81 -3.79
N PHE A 175 -11.39 -28.97 -3.03
CA PHE A 175 -12.76 -29.22 -2.60
C PHE A 175 -13.73 -29.37 -3.78
N GLY A 176 -13.65 -28.49 -4.78
CA GLY A 176 -14.43 -28.60 -6.01
C GLY A 176 -14.18 -29.93 -6.74
N ALA A 177 -12.93 -30.37 -6.81
CA ALA A 177 -12.58 -31.65 -7.40
C ALA A 177 -13.14 -32.84 -6.60
N HIS A 178 -13.15 -32.76 -5.26
CA HIS A 178 -13.81 -33.76 -4.42
C HIS A 178 -15.32 -33.82 -4.68
N LEU A 179 -16.01 -32.68 -4.75
CA LEU A 179 -17.43 -32.63 -5.09
C LEU A 179 -17.72 -33.23 -6.47
N GLY A 180 -16.85 -32.98 -7.46
CA GLY A 180 -16.98 -33.53 -8.81
C GLY A 180 -16.89 -35.06 -8.86
N ARG A 181 -16.19 -35.67 -7.91
CA ARG A 181 -16.09 -37.14 -7.78
C ARG A 181 -17.29 -37.77 -7.05
N LEU A 182 -18.06 -36.99 -6.27
CA LEU A 182 -19.27 -37.50 -5.62
C LEU A 182 -20.33 -37.84 -6.68
N ARG A 183 -20.86 -39.07 -6.60
CA ARG A 183 -21.83 -39.64 -7.54
C ARG A 183 -23.26 -39.27 -7.13
N PHE A 184 -23.98 -38.59 -8.01
CA PHE A 184 -25.44 -38.78 -8.12
C PHE A 184 -25.70 -39.79 -9.26
N GLY A 185 -25.75 -41.09 -8.93
CA GLY A 185 -26.54 -42.08 -9.68
C GLY A 185 -26.00 -42.77 -10.96
N VAL A 186 -24.70 -42.75 -11.30
CA VAL A 186 -24.19 -43.50 -12.49
C VAL A 186 -23.01 -44.43 -12.15
N PRO A 187 -23.06 -45.75 -12.47
CA PRO A 187 -21.94 -46.68 -12.23
C PRO A 187 -20.73 -46.37 -13.13
N LEU A 188 -19.52 -46.64 -12.62
CA LEU A 188 -18.22 -46.50 -13.29
C LEU A 188 -17.70 -47.93 -13.44
N ASN A 189 -17.65 -48.39 -14.68
CA ASN A 189 -16.50 -49.19 -15.08
C ASN A 189 -15.36 -48.20 -15.34
N GLY A 190 -14.15 -48.53 -14.88
CA GLY A 190 -13.01 -47.64 -14.73
C GLY A 190 -12.84 -46.60 -15.86
N HIS A 191 -12.81 -45.32 -15.48
CA HIS A 191 -12.49 -44.23 -16.40
C HIS A 191 -11.04 -43.79 -16.18
N ASN A 192 -10.11 -44.62 -16.65
CA ASN A 192 -8.91 -44.12 -17.31
C ASN A 192 -9.25 -44.04 -18.80
N GLY A 193 -10.10 -43.08 -19.18
CA GLY A 193 -10.37 -42.80 -20.59
C GLY A 193 -9.08 -42.30 -21.27
N PRO A 194 -8.90 -42.53 -22.59
CA PRO A 194 -7.74 -42.03 -23.30
C PRO A 194 -7.65 -40.50 -23.22
N PRO A 195 -6.43 -39.93 -23.13
CA PRO A 195 -6.25 -38.49 -23.17
C PRO A 195 -6.86 -37.87 -24.43
N VAL A 196 -7.69 -36.84 -24.25
CA VAL A 196 -8.33 -36.12 -25.36
C VAL A 196 -7.36 -35.12 -25.99
N LYS A 197 -6.95 -35.33 -27.25
CA LYS A 197 -6.24 -34.31 -28.05
C LYS A 197 -7.22 -33.35 -28.71
N LEU A 198 -7.00 -32.05 -28.53
CA LEU A 198 -7.70 -31.01 -29.27
C LEU A 198 -7.01 -30.75 -30.61
N ALA A 199 -7.69 -30.99 -31.72
CA ALA A 199 -7.22 -30.58 -33.04
C ALA A 199 -8.02 -29.37 -33.53
N PHE A 200 -7.29 -28.31 -33.85
CA PHE A 200 -7.84 -27.11 -34.48
C PHE A 200 -8.29 -27.45 -35.92
N MET A 201 -9.49 -27.04 -36.31
CA MET A 201 -9.91 -27.11 -37.72
C MET A 201 -9.11 -26.08 -38.54
N ARG A 202 -8.02 -26.55 -39.17
CA ARG A 202 -7.04 -25.72 -39.91
C ARG A 202 -7.41 -25.50 -41.39
N HIS A 203 -8.47 -26.11 -41.91
CA HIS A 203 -8.90 -25.96 -43.32
C HIS A 203 -10.39 -25.58 -43.45
N PRO A 204 -10.74 -24.76 -44.46
CA PRO A 204 -12.09 -24.26 -44.67
C PRO A 204 -12.92 -25.32 -45.41
N VAL A 205 -13.75 -26.09 -44.71
CA VAL A 205 -14.86 -26.80 -45.36
C VAL A 205 -16.10 -25.95 -45.18
N SER A 206 -16.32 -25.11 -46.19
CA SER A 206 -17.43 -24.17 -46.38
C SER A 206 -18.83 -24.81 -46.51
N LEU A 207 -19.07 -26.02 -45.95
CA LEU A 207 -20.24 -26.82 -46.31
C LEU A 207 -20.91 -27.64 -45.19
N MET A 208 -20.60 -27.39 -43.90
CA MET A 208 -21.45 -27.90 -42.81
C MET A 208 -22.27 -26.78 -42.16
N ARG A 209 -23.60 -26.90 -42.27
CA ARG A 209 -24.57 -25.99 -41.61
C ARG A 209 -24.24 -25.87 -40.12
N PRO A 210 -24.37 -24.68 -39.51
CA PRO A 210 -24.18 -24.50 -38.07
C PRO A 210 -25.11 -25.43 -37.30
N THR A 211 -24.61 -26.06 -36.24
CA THR A 211 -25.45 -26.89 -35.38
C THR A 211 -26.41 -25.99 -34.59
N LEU A 212 -27.56 -26.53 -34.14
CA LEU A 212 -28.47 -25.74 -33.31
C LEU A 212 -27.78 -25.13 -32.07
N PRO A 213 -26.90 -25.85 -31.34
CA PRO A 213 -26.08 -25.26 -30.27
C PRO A 213 -25.19 -24.10 -30.72
N ASP A 214 -24.60 -24.16 -31.91
CA ASP A 214 -23.78 -23.07 -32.45
C ASP A 214 -24.61 -21.81 -32.72
N ILE A 215 -25.80 -21.97 -33.30
CA ILE A 215 -26.70 -20.85 -33.58
C ILE A 215 -27.15 -20.22 -32.25
N VAL A 216 -27.52 -21.04 -31.27
CA VAL A 216 -27.94 -20.57 -29.94
C VAL A 216 -26.79 -19.85 -29.23
N ALA A 217 -25.56 -20.39 -29.29
CA ALA A 217 -24.38 -19.77 -28.67
C ALA A 217 -24.02 -18.42 -29.31
N VAL A 218 -24.13 -18.30 -30.64
CA VAL A 218 -23.86 -17.05 -31.37
C VAL A 218 -24.96 -16.03 -31.09
N ALA A 219 -26.23 -16.40 -31.27
CA ALA A 219 -27.36 -15.51 -31.05
C ALA A 219 -27.41 -15.02 -29.60
N GLY A 220 -27.25 -15.93 -28.63
CA GLY A 220 -27.22 -15.61 -27.20
C GLY A 220 -26.06 -14.72 -26.82
N GLY A 221 -24.86 -14.95 -27.37
CA GLY A 221 -23.70 -14.11 -27.10
C GLY A 221 -23.86 -12.67 -27.59
N VAL A 222 -24.32 -12.52 -28.84
CA VAL A 222 -24.54 -11.20 -29.45
C VAL A 222 -25.69 -10.47 -28.76
N SER A 223 -26.82 -11.14 -28.51
CA SER A 223 -27.98 -10.52 -27.87
C SER A 223 -27.70 -10.08 -26.45
N THR A 224 -26.95 -10.87 -25.67
CA THR A 224 -26.58 -10.51 -24.30
C THR A 224 -25.64 -9.30 -24.27
N TRP A 225 -24.70 -9.21 -25.21
CA TRP A 225 -23.79 -8.06 -25.26
C TRP A 225 -24.50 -6.78 -25.66
N LEU A 226 -25.37 -6.85 -26.67
CA LEU A 226 -26.22 -5.74 -27.09
C LEU A 226 -27.13 -5.29 -25.96
N LEU A 227 -27.74 -6.23 -25.23
CA LEU A 227 -28.56 -5.92 -24.06
C LEU A 227 -27.76 -5.14 -23.02
N VAL A 228 -26.55 -5.58 -22.65
CA VAL A 228 -25.71 -4.86 -21.70
C VAL A 228 -25.32 -3.47 -22.21
N ALA A 229 -25.03 -3.31 -23.51
CA ALA A 229 -24.74 -2.00 -24.09
C ALA A 229 -25.95 -1.05 -23.99
N VAL A 230 -27.16 -1.55 -24.24
CA VAL A 230 -28.41 -0.80 -24.06
C VAL A 230 -28.63 -0.45 -22.58
N LEU A 231 -28.42 -1.39 -21.66
CA LEU A 231 -28.55 -1.15 -20.23
C LEU A 231 -27.53 -0.10 -19.73
N CYS A 232 -26.30 -0.10 -20.24
CA CYS A 232 -25.29 0.94 -19.96
C CYS A 232 -25.74 2.35 -20.37
N ALA A 233 -26.51 2.43 -21.46
CA ALA A 233 -26.99 3.70 -22.02
C ALA A 233 -28.24 4.22 -21.28
N ILE A 234 -29.15 3.34 -20.88
CA ILE A 234 -30.45 3.70 -20.30
C ILE A 234 -30.41 3.79 -18.77
N LEU A 235 -29.73 2.83 -18.10
CA LEU A 235 -29.73 2.74 -16.64
C LEU A 235 -28.54 3.53 -16.07
N SER A 236 -28.82 4.78 -15.69
CA SER A 236 -27.86 5.63 -14.97
C SER A 236 -27.59 5.13 -13.54
N ASN A 237 -28.55 4.43 -12.93
CA ASN A 237 -28.37 3.79 -11.64
C ASN A 237 -27.43 2.59 -11.77
N GLN A 238 -26.40 2.50 -10.90
CA GLN A 238 -25.37 1.45 -10.95
C GLN A 238 -24.55 1.41 -12.25
N ARG A 239 -24.37 2.54 -12.93
CA ARG A 239 -23.68 2.64 -14.24
C ARG A 239 -22.29 1.97 -14.28
N HIS A 240 -21.55 2.02 -13.17
CA HIS A 240 -20.25 1.35 -13.03
C HIS A 240 -20.34 -0.18 -13.20
N THR A 241 -21.41 -0.82 -12.70
CA THR A 241 -21.63 -2.27 -12.83
C THR A 241 -21.93 -2.63 -14.28
N TRP A 242 -22.74 -1.82 -14.96
CA TRP A 242 -23.03 -2.02 -16.37
C TRP A 242 -21.76 -1.85 -17.23
N PHE A 243 -20.95 -0.81 -16.98
CA PHE A 243 -19.64 -0.69 -17.63
C PHE A 243 -18.74 -1.89 -17.36
N ALA A 244 -18.69 -2.41 -16.13
CA ALA A 244 -17.91 -3.61 -15.81
C ALA A 244 -18.35 -4.83 -16.63
N THR A 245 -19.67 -5.07 -16.75
CA THR A 245 -20.21 -6.16 -17.57
C THR A 245 -20.01 -5.93 -19.08
N MET A 246 -19.94 -4.68 -19.54
CA MET A 246 -19.64 -4.36 -20.94
C MET A 246 -18.17 -4.62 -21.30
N PHE A 247 -17.24 -4.28 -20.42
CA PHE A 247 -15.80 -4.44 -20.62
C PHE A 247 -15.26 -5.85 -20.26
N GLY A 248 -15.94 -6.56 -19.36
CA GLY A 248 -15.55 -7.92 -18.91
C GLY A 248 -15.35 -8.96 -20.03
N PRO A 249 -16.24 -9.05 -21.04
CA PRO A 249 -16.05 -9.94 -22.18
C PRO A 249 -14.73 -9.70 -22.92
N ILE A 250 -14.32 -8.44 -23.09
CA ILE A 250 -13.07 -8.08 -23.78
C ILE A 250 -11.86 -8.63 -23.02
N GLY A 251 -11.81 -8.43 -21.70
CA GLY A 251 -10.75 -8.98 -20.86
C GLY A 251 -10.67 -10.51 -20.94
N THR A 252 -11.82 -11.18 -20.90
CA THR A 252 -11.93 -12.65 -21.03
C THR A 252 -11.41 -13.15 -22.38
N MET A 253 -11.78 -12.47 -23.46
CA MET A 253 -11.36 -12.80 -24.81
C MET A 253 -9.85 -12.68 -24.99
N VAL A 254 -9.27 -11.59 -24.48
CA VAL A 254 -7.81 -11.39 -24.46
C VAL A 254 -7.15 -12.51 -23.65
N ARG A 255 -7.62 -12.78 -22.43
CA ARG A 255 -7.09 -13.87 -21.59
C ARG A 255 -7.12 -15.22 -22.30
N TYR A 256 -8.24 -15.57 -22.94
CA TYR A 256 -8.35 -16.82 -23.70
C TYR A 256 -7.35 -16.90 -24.86
N ARG A 257 -7.08 -15.80 -25.57
CA ARG A 257 -6.02 -15.77 -26.59
C ARG A 257 -4.64 -16.04 -26.00
N PHE A 258 -4.31 -15.40 -24.89
CA PHE A 258 -3.00 -15.55 -24.26
C PHE A 258 -2.80 -16.92 -23.60
N ALA A 259 -3.87 -17.59 -23.16
CA ALA A 259 -3.81 -18.95 -22.62
C ALA A 259 -3.18 -19.97 -23.60
N ALA A 260 -3.23 -19.72 -24.91
CA ALA A 260 -2.54 -20.53 -25.92
C ALA A 260 -1.01 -20.56 -25.73
N LEU A 261 -0.42 -19.56 -25.08
CA LEU A 261 1.01 -19.50 -24.78
C LEU A 261 1.43 -20.40 -23.61
N ASN A 262 0.50 -20.84 -22.76
CA ASN A 262 0.82 -21.69 -21.60
C ASN A 262 1.42 -23.04 -22.03
N GLY A 263 0.99 -23.57 -23.18
CA GLY A 263 1.55 -24.80 -23.75
C GLY A 263 2.95 -24.65 -24.36
N LYS A 264 3.43 -23.41 -24.58
CA LYS A 264 4.73 -23.14 -25.22
C LYS A 264 5.91 -23.45 -24.31
N TYR A 265 5.76 -23.17 -23.01
CA TYR A 265 6.77 -23.44 -21.99
C TYR A 265 6.18 -24.33 -20.91
N ARG A 266 6.40 -25.65 -20.99
CA ARG A 266 5.84 -26.62 -20.03
C ARG A 266 6.25 -26.36 -18.57
N SER A 267 7.33 -25.63 -18.37
CA SER A 267 7.86 -25.30 -17.04
C SER A 267 7.25 -24.05 -16.41
N PHE A 268 6.57 -23.20 -17.20
CA PHE A 268 6.08 -21.91 -16.73
C PHE A 268 4.86 -21.47 -17.57
N PRO A 269 3.66 -21.38 -16.97
CA PRO A 269 2.44 -20.91 -17.65
C PRO A 269 2.50 -19.43 -18.05
N PHE A 270 3.20 -19.16 -19.14
CA PHE A 270 3.60 -17.81 -19.53
C PHE A 270 2.42 -16.91 -19.94
N GLY A 271 1.40 -17.47 -20.59
CA GLY A 271 0.19 -16.74 -20.96
C GLY A 271 -0.59 -16.24 -19.75
N THR A 272 -0.84 -17.11 -18.75
CA THR A 272 -1.51 -16.74 -17.50
C THR A 272 -0.70 -15.71 -16.72
N PHE A 273 0.62 -15.92 -16.60
CA PHE A 273 1.52 -14.96 -15.98
C PHE A 273 1.39 -13.57 -16.62
N LEU A 274 1.51 -13.50 -17.94
CA LEU A 274 1.51 -12.23 -18.67
C LEU A 274 0.21 -11.45 -18.47
N VAL A 275 -0.94 -12.11 -18.59
CA VAL A 275 -2.23 -11.42 -18.43
C VAL A 275 -2.47 -11.01 -16.97
N ASN A 276 -2.04 -11.81 -16.00
CA ASN A 276 -2.15 -11.49 -14.57
C ASN A 276 -1.29 -10.28 -14.22
N VAL A 277 -0.02 -10.25 -14.63
CA VAL A 277 0.88 -9.11 -14.37
C VAL A 277 0.42 -7.86 -15.12
N PHE A 278 0.14 -7.98 -16.41
CA PHE A 278 -0.28 -6.83 -17.23
C PHE A 278 -1.63 -6.26 -16.78
N GLY A 279 -2.60 -7.12 -16.48
CA GLY A 279 -3.89 -6.67 -15.93
C GLY A 279 -3.77 -6.05 -14.54
N THR A 280 -2.80 -6.48 -13.73
CA THR A 280 -2.49 -5.84 -12.44
C THR A 280 -1.86 -4.46 -12.64
N ALA A 281 -0.93 -4.32 -13.58
CA ALA A 281 -0.31 -3.04 -13.91
C ALA A 281 -1.34 -2.01 -14.44
N ILE A 282 -2.25 -2.43 -15.35
CA ILE A 282 -3.34 -1.56 -15.82
C ILE A 282 -4.25 -1.17 -14.66
N LEU A 283 -4.63 -2.12 -13.81
CA LEU A 283 -5.47 -1.83 -12.64
C LEU A 283 -4.79 -0.81 -11.71
N GLY A 284 -3.49 -0.96 -11.45
CA GLY A 284 -2.70 0.00 -10.67
C GLY A 284 -2.70 1.40 -11.30
N ALA A 285 -2.49 1.51 -12.61
CA ALA A 285 -2.54 2.80 -13.32
C ALA A 285 -3.94 3.45 -13.23
N LEU A 286 -5.02 2.66 -13.43
CA LEU A 286 -6.39 3.14 -13.30
C LEU A 286 -6.71 3.58 -11.87
N TYR A 287 -6.22 2.86 -10.87
CA TYR A 287 -6.34 3.22 -9.45
C TYR A 287 -5.64 4.55 -9.16
N VAL A 288 -4.43 4.77 -9.66
CA VAL A 288 -3.73 6.06 -9.49
C VAL A 288 -4.50 7.19 -10.16
N ILE A 289 -4.97 7.00 -11.40
CA ILE A 289 -5.74 8.02 -12.13
C ILE A 289 -7.00 8.41 -11.36
N SER A 290 -7.74 7.44 -10.81
CA SER A 290 -8.98 7.72 -10.08
C SER A 290 -8.78 8.51 -8.79
N HIS A 291 -7.58 8.48 -8.21
CA HIS A 291 -7.24 9.18 -6.97
C HIS A 291 -6.42 10.47 -7.21
N ALA A 292 -5.75 10.60 -8.35
CA ALA A 292 -4.88 11.74 -8.66
C ALA A 292 -5.57 12.85 -9.48
N VAL A 293 -6.65 12.54 -10.19
CA VAL A 293 -7.33 13.47 -11.11
C VAL A 293 -8.79 13.67 -10.67
N ALA A 294 -9.26 14.92 -10.64
CA ALA A 294 -10.66 15.23 -10.45
C ALA A 294 -11.44 14.85 -11.74
N LEU A 295 -12.21 13.77 -11.68
CA LEU A 295 -12.99 13.24 -12.80
C LEU A 295 -14.48 13.49 -12.61
N ASP A 296 -15.21 13.64 -13.72
CA ASP A 296 -16.67 13.67 -13.69
C ASP A 296 -17.25 12.29 -13.39
N SER A 297 -18.53 12.25 -12.99
CA SER A 297 -19.22 11.03 -12.57
C SER A 297 -19.24 9.91 -13.65
N THR A 298 -19.31 10.31 -14.93
CA THR A 298 -19.30 9.32 -16.02
C THR A 298 -17.91 8.74 -16.21
N SER A 299 -16.86 9.56 -16.25
CA SER A 299 -15.48 9.08 -16.35
C SER A 299 -15.08 8.19 -15.17
N CYS A 300 -15.52 8.53 -13.96
CA CYS A 300 -15.32 7.67 -12.78
C CYS A 300 -15.99 6.31 -12.95
N SER A 301 -17.23 6.27 -13.46
CA SER A 301 -17.94 5.02 -13.76
C SER A 301 -17.27 4.18 -14.85
N VAL A 302 -16.67 4.83 -15.86
CA VAL A 302 -15.91 4.15 -16.92
C VAL A 302 -14.63 3.54 -16.37
N ILE A 303 -13.86 4.29 -15.57
CA ILE A 303 -12.64 3.78 -14.93
C ILE A 303 -12.97 2.60 -14.01
N LYS A 304 -14.02 2.71 -13.20
CA LYS A 304 -14.51 1.61 -12.36
C LYS A 304 -14.89 0.39 -13.22
N GLY A 305 -15.54 0.60 -14.36
CA GLY A 305 -15.87 -0.46 -15.30
C GLY A 305 -14.66 -1.11 -15.98
N LEU A 306 -13.61 -0.34 -16.30
CA LEU A 306 -12.35 -0.89 -16.82
C LEU A 306 -11.58 -1.67 -15.75
N SER A 307 -11.59 -1.18 -14.50
CA SER A 307 -11.03 -1.86 -13.33
C SER A 307 -11.74 -3.19 -13.09
N ASP A 308 -13.04 -3.13 -12.80
CA ASP A 308 -13.82 -4.26 -12.29
C ASP A 308 -14.32 -5.17 -13.42
N GLY A 309 -14.34 -4.68 -14.66
CA GLY A 309 -14.70 -5.45 -15.86
C GLY A 309 -13.47 -5.95 -16.58
N PHE A 310 -12.78 -5.08 -17.31
CA PHE A 310 -11.65 -5.49 -18.18
C PHE A 310 -10.51 -6.13 -17.38
N CYS A 311 -9.92 -5.42 -16.41
CA CYS A 311 -8.78 -5.94 -15.64
C CYS A 311 -9.19 -7.15 -14.79
N GLY A 312 -10.37 -7.08 -14.17
CA GLY A 312 -10.91 -8.19 -13.40
C GLY A 312 -11.14 -9.46 -14.21
N CYS A 313 -11.54 -9.39 -15.48
CA CYS A 313 -11.76 -10.57 -16.33
C CYS A 313 -10.54 -10.98 -17.17
N LEU A 314 -9.60 -10.06 -17.37
CA LEU A 314 -8.30 -10.32 -17.99
C LEU A 314 -7.42 -11.18 -17.08
N THR A 315 -7.50 -10.96 -15.77
CA THR A 315 -6.72 -11.70 -14.79
C THR A 315 -7.55 -12.81 -14.11
N THR A 316 -6.90 -13.80 -13.50
CA THR A 316 -7.61 -14.92 -12.85
C THR A 316 -6.76 -15.62 -11.80
N VAL A 317 -7.40 -15.97 -10.68
CA VAL A 317 -6.80 -16.82 -9.63
C VAL A 317 -7.10 -18.29 -9.88
N SER A 318 -8.29 -18.64 -10.38
CA SER A 318 -8.68 -20.04 -10.56
C SER A 318 -7.77 -20.78 -11.55
N THR A 319 -7.42 -20.15 -12.68
CA THR A 319 -6.49 -20.77 -13.64
C THR A 319 -5.07 -20.83 -13.07
N PHE A 320 -4.63 -19.75 -12.42
CA PHE A 320 -3.33 -19.67 -11.74
C PHE A 320 -3.14 -20.80 -10.70
N VAL A 321 -4.15 -21.05 -9.86
CA VAL A 321 -4.12 -22.10 -8.84
C VAL A 321 -4.13 -23.50 -9.46
N VAL A 322 -4.96 -23.75 -10.47
CA VAL A 322 -4.94 -25.03 -11.21
C VAL A 322 -3.56 -25.28 -11.81
N GLU A 323 -2.90 -24.25 -12.33
CA GLU A 323 -1.54 -24.37 -12.87
C GLU A 323 -0.49 -24.65 -11.77
N LEU A 324 -0.64 -24.05 -10.58
CA LEU A 324 0.22 -24.36 -9.42
C LEU A 324 0.11 -25.83 -8.98
N GLU A 325 -1.08 -26.43 -9.06
CA GLU A 325 -1.31 -27.85 -8.71
C GLU A 325 -0.76 -28.82 -9.75
N ILE A 326 -0.68 -28.42 -11.02
CA ILE A 326 -0.20 -29.28 -12.12
C ILE A 326 1.32 -29.29 -12.22
N LEU A 327 1.98 -28.18 -11.85
CA LEU A 327 3.43 -28.06 -11.90
C LEU A 327 4.12 -28.90 -10.82
N ASP A 328 5.35 -29.35 -11.10
CA ASP A 328 6.20 -29.94 -10.05
C ASP A 328 6.54 -28.90 -8.97
N LEU A 329 6.84 -29.38 -7.77
CA LEU A 329 6.98 -28.55 -6.57
C LEU A 329 7.89 -27.33 -6.79
N ARG A 330 9.07 -27.52 -7.36
CA ARG A 330 10.05 -26.44 -7.58
C ARG A 330 9.50 -25.40 -8.55
N ARG A 331 8.92 -25.83 -9.66
CA ARG A 331 8.35 -24.91 -10.67
C ARG A 331 7.10 -24.21 -10.17
N SER A 332 6.28 -24.88 -9.36
CA SER A 332 5.11 -24.30 -8.71
C SER A 332 5.51 -23.13 -7.80
N TYR A 333 6.53 -23.31 -6.95
CA TYR A 333 7.05 -22.21 -6.12
C TYR A 333 7.61 -21.05 -6.95
N ILE A 334 8.43 -21.33 -7.97
CA ILE A 334 8.99 -20.29 -8.84
C ILE A 334 7.86 -19.51 -9.52
N TYR A 335 6.88 -20.22 -10.10
CA TYR A 335 5.74 -19.61 -10.78
C TYR A 335 4.89 -18.77 -9.82
N GLY A 336 4.57 -19.31 -8.65
CA GLY A 336 3.76 -18.64 -7.63
C GLY A 336 4.44 -17.39 -7.08
N ILE A 337 5.69 -17.49 -6.64
CA ILE A 337 6.46 -16.37 -6.09
C ILE A 337 6.68 -15.30 -7.15
N THR A 338 7.06 -15.67 -8.37
CA THR A 338 7.28 -14.69 -9.44
C THR A 338 5.97 -13.97 -9.81
N SER A 339 4.86 -14.70 -9.90
CA SER A 339 3.56 -14.10 -10.27
C SER A 339 3.06 -13.12 -9.21
N VAL A 340 3.13 -13.48 -7.93
CA VAL A 340 2.70 -12.60 -6.82
C VAL A 340 3.71 -11.48 -6.61
N GLY A 341 5.01 -11.78 -6.60
CA GLY A 341 6.10 -10.81 -6.41
C GLY A 341 6.07 -9.70 -7.46
N CYS A 342 6.03 -10.04 -8.76
CA CYS A 342 5.90 -9.04 -9.82
C CYS A 342 4.58 -8.25 -9.76
N GLY A 343 3.52 -8.82 -9.18
CA GLY A 343 2.26 -8.13 -8.94
C GLY A 343 2.28 -7.16 -7.75
N GLN A 344 3.28 -7.29 -6.86
CA GLN A 344 3.51 -6.40 -5.71
C GLN A 344 4.63 -5.38 -5.96
N ASP A 345 5.38 -5.53 -7.06
CA ASP A 345 6.52 -4.69 -7.39
C ASP A 345 6.03 -3.30 -7.84
N CYS A 346 5.98 -2.38 -6.89
CA CYS A 346 5.72 -0.98 -7.13
C CYS A 346 7.04 -0.23 -6.92
N PRO A 347 7.72 0.26 -7.97
CA PRO A 347 8.86 1.15 -7.83
C PRO A 347 8.38 2.56 -7.44
N GLU A 348 7.72 2.65 -6.28
CA GLU A 348 7.41 3.90 -5.59
C GLU A 348 8.39 4.09 -4.43
N LEU A 349 8.71 5.35 -4.13
CA LEU A 349 9.47 5.69 -2.94
C LEU A 349 8.68 5.19 -1.72
N LYS A 350 9.28 4.30 -0.93
CA LYS A 350 8.64 3.68 0.23
C LYS A 350 8.41 4.74 1.31
N LEU A 351 7.17 5.08 1.63
CA LEU A 351 6.86 5.97 2.75
C LEU A 351 7.31 5.31 4.06
N ILE A 352 8.21 5.96 4.80
CA ILE A 352 8.72 5.51 6.09
C ILE A 352 7.86 6.07 7.22
N ALA A 353 7.56 7.36 7.18
CA ALA A 353 6.80 8.03 8.22
C ALA A 353 6.05 9.25 7.68
N ARG A 354 4.88 9.51 8.26
CA ARG A 354 4.12 10.75 8.06
C ARG A 354 3.98 11.46 9.40
N GLY A 355 4.76 12.52 9.58
CA GLY A 355 4.64 13.42 10.72
C GLY A 355 3.55 14.47 10.52
N LYS A 356 3.37 15.34 11.52
CA LYS A 356 2.36 16.41 11.50
C LYS A 356 2.43 17.26 10.23
N VAL A 357 3.64 17.68 9.85
CA VAL A 357 3.87 18.59 8.71
C VAL A 357 4.82 18.02 7.66
N ARG A 358 5.30 16.79 7.80
CA ARG A 358 6.39 16.21 6.98
C ARG A 358 6.10 14.78 6.59
N ASP A 359 6.56 14.39 5.41
CA ASP A 359 6.53 13.02 4.92
C ASP A 359 7.99 12.57 4.67
N LEU A 360 8.34 11.37 5.13
CA LEU A 360 9.69 10.80 5.01
C LEU A 360 9.62 9.55 4.14
N TYR A 361 10.41 9.49 3.09
CA TYR A 361 10.46 8.36 2.16
C TYR A 361 11.85 7.74 2.12
N ASP A 362 11.89 6.42 1.93
CA ASP A 362 13.10 5.66 1.66
C ASP A 362 13.55 5.89 0.23
N VAL A 363 14.84 6.17 0.05
CA VAL A 363 15.47 6.32 -1.28
C VAL A 363 16.40 5.15 -1.54
N ASP A 364 17.35 4.90 -0.64
CA ASP A 364 18.31 3.79 -0.69
C ASP A 364 18.88 3.49 0.71
N GLU A 365 19.90 2.62 0.82
CA GLU A 365 20.52 2.23 2.09
C GLU A 365 21.11 3.40 2.91
N LYS A 366 21.44 4.53 2.26
CA LYS A 366 22.16 5.66 2.87
C LYS A 366 21.33 6.94 2.93
N ALA A 367 20.27 7.05 2.13
CA ALA A 367 19.51 8.29 1.97
C ALA A 367 18.00 8.14 2.23
N LEU A 368 17.41 9.23 2.71
CA LEU A 368 15.97 9.44 2.85
C LEU A 368 15.57 10.69 2.09
N LEU A 369 14.35 10.71 1.56
CA LEU A 369 13.72 11.90 1.04
C LEU A 369 12.83 12.50 2.13
N PHE A 370 13.22 13.68 2.60
CA PHE A 370 12.52 14.42 3.64
C PHE A 370 11.70 15.54 2.99
N VAL A 371 10.37 15.42 3.00
CA VAL A 371 9.46 16.34 2.29
C VAL A 371 8.68 17.18 3.31
N ALA A 372 8.93 18.49 3.32
CA ALA A 372 8.13 19.44 4.06
C ALA A 372 6.81 19.71 3.32
N THR A 373 5.69 19.40 3.95
CA THR A 373 4.36 19.61 3.36
C THR A 373 3.80 20.97 3.74
N ASP A 374 2.72 21.35 3.06
CA ASP A 374 1.99 22.59 3.37
C ASP A 374 1.02 22.42 4.55
N ARG A 375 0.98 21.23 5.19
CA ARG A 375 0.15 21.00 6.38
C ARG A 375 0.60 21.92 7.52
N ILE A 376 -0.36 22.36 8.32
CA ILE A 376 -0.12 23.15 9.53
C ILE A 376 -0.89 22.54 10.70
N SER A 377 -0.28 22.60 11.87
CA SER A 377 -0.87 22.11 13.12
C SER A 377 -0.77 23.16 14.21
N ALA A 378 -1.75 23.16 15.11
CA ALA A 378 -1.75 23.93 16.34
C ALA A 378 -2.47 23.13 17.43
N PHE A 379 -2.00 23.24 18.67
CA PHE A 379 -2.51 22.44 19.80
C PHE A 379 -2.53 20.93 19.49
N ASP A 380 -1.47 20.44 18.83
CA ASP A 380 -1.31 19.05 18.38
C ASP A 380 -2.33 18.51 17.37
N VAL A 381 -3.23 19.36 16.86
CA VAL A 381 -4.20 19.00 15.83
C VAL A 381 -3.78 19.58 14.47
N ILE A 382 -3.82 18.76 13.41
CA ILE A 382 -3.56 19.18 12.02
C ILE A 382 -4.86 19.78 11.44
N MET A 383 -4.76 20.94 10.78
CA MET A 383 -5.90 21.62 10.16
C MET A 383 -6.37 20.91 8.88
N LYS A 384 -7.62 21.14 8.44
CA LYS A 384 -8.18 20.47 7.24
C LYS A 384 -7.52 20.93 5.94
N ASN A 385 -7.18 22.21 5.84
CA ASN A 385 -6.41 22.80 4.75
C ASN A 385 -5.03 23.25 5.26
N GLY A 386 -4.05 23.26 4.33
CA GLY A 386 -2.68 23.71 4.59
C GLY A 386 -2.46 25.18 4.28
N ILE A 387 -1.21 25.62 4.42
CA ILE A 387 -0.72 26.94 3.99
C ILE A 387 0.12 26.73 2.72
N PRO A 388 -0.42 26.99 1.52
CA PRO A 388 0.27 26.71 0.27
C PRO A 388 1.64 27.39 0.18
N GLY A 389 2.69 26.63 -0.13
CA GLY A 389 4.06 27.13 -0.22
C GLY A 389 4.82 27.17 1.11
N LYS A 390 4.17 26.91 2.25
CA LYS A 390 4.83 26.84 3.57
C LYS A 390 5.99 25.85 3.57
N GLY A 391 5.77 24.65 3.03
CA GLY A 391 6.81 23.60 2.99
C GLY A 391 8.08 24.05 2.26
N LYS A 392 7.93 24.87 1.21
CA LYS A 392 9.06 25.44 0.47
C LYS A 392 9.84 26.44 1.32
N ILE A 393 9.16 27.30 2.07
CA ILE A 393 9.81 28.27 2.96
C ILE A 393 10.56 27.55 4.07
N LEU A 394 9.94 26.60 4.76
CA LEU A 394 10.58 25.88 5.88
C LEU A 394 11.84 25.12 5.43
N THR A 395 11.80 24.55 4.23
CA THR A 395 12.95 23.88 3.61
C THR A 395 14.07 24.86 3.32
N GLN A 396 13.76 26.03 2.75
CA GLN A 396 14.77 27.07 2.48
C GLN A 396 15.36 27.66 3.77
N ILE A 397 14.56 27.86 4.81
CA ILE A 397 15.05 28.31 6.14
C ILE A 397 16.03 27.27 6.71
N SER A 398 15.64 26.00 6.72
CA SER A 398 16.51 24.93 7.23
C SER A 398 17.81 24.86 6.44
N ASN A 399 17.76 24.93 5.11
CA ASN A 399 18.94 24.95 4.25
C ASN A 399 19.88 26.13 4.56
N PHE A 400 19.32 27.33 4.77
CA PHE A 400 20.08 28.51 5.19
C PHE A 400 20.83 28.27 6.51
N TRP A 401 20.14 27.72 7.52
CA TRP A 401 20.76 27.45 8.81
C TRP A 401 21.77 26.31 8.77
N PHE A 402 21.52 25.27 7.99
CA PHE A 402 22.50 24.20 7.79
C PHE A 402 23.82 24.73 7.23
N ASP A 403 23.77 25.69 6.30
CA ASP A 403 24.99 26.32 5.76
C ASP A 403 25.68 27.22 6.80
N LEU A 404 24.92 28.02 7.55
CA LEU A 404 25.46 28.94 8.56
C LEU A 404 26.09 28.21 9.76
N LEU A 405 25.59 27.02 10.10
CA LEU A 405 25.95 26.26 11.30
C LEU A 405 26.94 25.10 11.03
N LYS A 406 27.34 24.88 9.77
CA LYS A 406 28.16 23.71 9.36
C LYS A 406 29.55 23.64 10.02
N ASP A 407 30.06 24.75 10.51
CA ASP A 407 31.32 24.86 11.26
C ASP A 407 31.17 24.46 12.74
N VAL A 408 29.94 24.41 13.26
CA VAL A 408 29.67 24.02 14.66
C VAL A 408 29.38 22.52 14.76
N VAL A 409 28.56 21.99 13.84
CA VAL A 409 28.13 20.58 13.84
C VAL A 409 27.86 20.11 12.41
N PRO A 410 28.25 18.88 12.02
CA PRO A 410 27.81 18.32 10.76
C PRO A 410 26.29 18.15 10.75
N ASN A 411 25.67 18.21 9.57
CA ASN A 411 24.25 18.01 9.41
C ASN A 411 23.91 16.90 8.41
N HIS A 412 22.66 16.46 8.42
CA HIS A 412 22.20 15.33 7.62
C HIS A 412 21.95 15.67 6.14
N LEU A 413 22.05 16.94 5.72
CA LEU A 413 21.69 17.37 4.37
C LEU A 413 22.69 16.81 3.35
N ILE A 414 22.17 16.21 2.28
CA ILE A 414 22.94 15.84 1.08
C ILE A 414 22.74 16.92 0.03
N THR A 415 21.48 17.19 -0.34
CA THR A 415 21.12 18.26 -1.28
C THR A 415 19.64 18.64 -1.16
N CYS A 416 19.32 19.90 -1.44
CA CYS A 416 17.95 20.37 -1.70
C CYS A 416 17.65 20.49 -3.21
N ASN A 417 18.67 20.35 -4.06
CA ASN A 417 18.54 20.49 -5.50
C ASN A 417 18.03 19.18 -6.11
N VAL A 418 16.84 19.20 -6.71
CA VAL A 418 16.24 17.99 -7.30
C VAL A 418 17.10 17.43 -8.43
N ASP A 419 17.83 18.27 -9.19
CA ASP A 419 18.73 17.83 -10.26
C ASP A 419 19.92 16.99 -9.75
N GLU A 420 20.29 17.13 -8.48
CA GLU A 420 21.36 16.35 -7.83
C GLU A 420 20.84 15.07 -7.13
N MET A 421 19.52 14.87 -7.10
CA MET A 421 18.90 13.69 -6.47
C MET A 421 18.90 12.49 -7.43
N PRO A 422 18.78 11.24 -6.94
CA PRO A 422 18.67 10.06 -7.80
C PRO A 422 17.46 10.11 -8.76
N GLU A 423 17.56 9.46 -9.92
CA GLU A 423 16.47 9.42 -10.93
C GLU A 423 15.14 8.90 -10.37
N SER A 424 15.20 7.98 -9.38
CA SER A 424 14.03 7.47 -8.66
C SER A 424 13.25 8.55 -7.91
N VAL A 425 13.90 9.66 -7.56
CA VAL A 425 13.31 10.85 -6.92
C VAL A 425 12.98 11.93 -7.95
N GLN A 426 13.85 12.17 -8.93
CA GLN A 426 13.69 13.24 -9.93
C GLN A 426 12.34 13.17 -10.67
N LYS A 427 11.82 11.96 -10.91
CA LYS A 427 10.50 11.74 -11.55
C LYS A 427 9.32 12.42 -10.80
N TYR A 428 9.49 12.76 -9.52
CA TYR A 428 8.49 13.45 -8.71
C TYR A 428 8.67 14.97 -8.63
N ARG A 429 9.56 15.56 -9.44
CA ARG A 429 9.93 16.99 -9.41
C ARG A 429 8.76 17.94 -9.13
N SER A 430 7.67 17.81 -9.88
CA SER A 430 6.49 18.70 -9.77
C SER A 430 5.87 18.75 -8.36
N LYS A 431 6.07 17.72 -7.54
CA LYS A 431 5.54 17.63 -6.17
C LYS A 431 6.55 18.01 -5.09
N ILE A 432 7.85 17.94 -5.37
CA ILE A 432 8.92 18.03 -4.36
C ILE A 432 9.84 19.25 -4.53
N GLU A 433 9.85 19.88 -5.71
CA GLU A 433 10.69 21.04 -6.02
C GLU A 433 10.56 22.13 -4.94
N GLY A 434 11.70 22.58 -4.42
CA GLY A 434 11.81 23.61 -3.39
C GLY A 434 11.33 23.22 -1.98
N ARG A 435 10.76 22.02 -1.77
CA ARG A 435 10.20 21.58 -0.47
C ARG A 435 10.73 20.24 0.05
N ALA A 436 11.74 19.67 -0.63
CA ALA A 436 12.32 18.39 -0.26
C ALA A 436 13.82 18.52 -0.04
N MET A 437 14.32 17.72 0.89
CA MET A 437 15.73 17.54 1.19
C MET A 437 16.07 16.06 1.02
N LEU A 438 17.11 15.76 0.25
CA LEU A 438 17.74 14.44 0.31
C LEU A 438 18.68 14.46 1.51
N VAL A 439 18.48 13.55 2.46
CA VAL A 439 19.19 13.55 3.74
C VAL A 439 19.79 12.18 4.03
N ARG A 440 20.86 12.15 4.82
CA ARG A 440 21.53 10.91 5.27
C ARG A 440 20.62 10.15 6.24
N LYS A 441 20.61 8.83 6.12
CA LYS A 441 20.06 7.94 7.15
C LYS A 441 20.93 7.99 8.39
N LEU A 442 20.32 8.31 9.52
CA LEU A 442 20.99 8.41 10.82
C LEU A 442 20.23 7.59 11.86
N LYS A 443 20.95 7.11 12.88
CA LYS A 443 20.33 6.60 14.09
C LYS A 443 19.89 7.79 14.95
N ILE A 444 18.61 8.15 14.90
CA ILE A 444 18.07 9.30 15.65
C ILE A 444 18.14 9.03 17.16
N LEU A 445 18.60 10.03 17.92
CA LEU A 445 18.58 10.02 19.37
C LEU A 445 17.16 10.41 19.86
N PRO A 446 16.52 9.63 20.76
CA PRO A 446 15.12 9.82 21.16
C PRO A 446 14.94 10.97 22.18
N VAL A 447 15.47 12.14 21.87
CA VAL A 447 15.39 13.36 22.69
C VAL A 447 15.07 14.56 21.82
N GLU A 448 14.21 15.44 22.31
CA GLU A 448 14.05 16.78 21.79
C GLU A 448 15.02 17.71 22.53
N ALA A 449 16.05 18.19 21.82
CA ALA A 449 17.08 19.05 22.37
C ALA A 449 16.61 20.52 22.32
N ILE A 450 15.80 20.92 23.31
CA ILE A 450 15.25 22.28 23.39
C ILE A 450 16.24 23.20 24.12
N VAL A 451 16.51 24.37 23.54
CA VAL A 451 17.31 25.43 24.16
C VAL A 451 16.48 26.70 24.27
N ARG A 452 16.57 27.38 25.40
CA ARG A 452 15.81 28.59 25.71
C ARG A 452 16.76 29.70 26.10
N GLY A 453 16.70 30.83 25.40
CA GLY A 453 17.34 32.08 25.84
C GLY A 453 16.37 33.03 26.52
N TYR A 454 15.06 32.78 26.44
CA TYR A 454 14.04 33.59 27.07
C TYR A 454 12.99 32.71 27.77
N ILE A 455 12.45 33.19 28.89
CA ILE A 455 11.41 32.45 29.62
C ILE A 455 10.02 32.70 29.03
N SER A 456 9.44 31.70 28.36
CA SER A 456 8.10 31.80 27.78
C SER A 456 7.41 30.44 27.69
N GLY A 457 6.12 30.42 27.31
CA GLY A 457 5.36 29.19 27.05
C GLY A 457 5.32 28.21 28.23
N SER A 458 5.70 26.95 27.99
CA SER A 458 5.71 25.91 29.02
C SER A 458 6.72 26.19 30.14
N ALA A 459 7.87 26.78 29.81
CA ALA A 459 8.86 27.18 30.80
C ALA A 459 8.32 28.27 31.75
N TRP A 460 7.66 29.30 31.22
CA TRP A 460 6.99 30.31 32.05
C TRP A 460 5.87 29.72 32.90
N SER A 461 5.12 28.75 32.35
CA SER A 461 4.02 28.10 33.06
C SER A 461 4.50 27.24 34.24
N GLU A 462 5.64 26.57 34.12
CA GLU A 462 6.27 25.82 35.21
C GLU A 462 6.89 26.76 36.25
N TYR A 463 7.64 27.77 35.81
CA TYR A 463 8.30 28.72 36.71
C TYR A 463 7.30 29.44 37.62
N LYS A 464 6.15 29.88 37.10
CA LYS A 464 5.09 30.47 37.93
C LYS A 464 4.54 29.53 39.01
N LYS A 465 4.61 28.21 38.79
CA LYS A 465 4.06 27.20 39.72
C LYS A 465 5.10 26.70 40.72
N LYS A 466 6.35 26.52 40.29
CA LYS A 466 7.40 25.82 41.04
C LYS A 466 8.70 26.62 41.21
N GLY A 467 8.89 27.73 40.47
CA GLY A 467 10.17 28.42 40.39
C GLY A 467 11.23 27.68 39.57
N THR A 468 10.82 26.70 38.76
CA THR A 468 11.71 25.83 37.98
C THR A 468 11.37 25.80 36.50
N VAL A 469 12.31 25.32 35.67
CA VAL A 469 12.06 24.88 34.29
C VAL A 469 12.73 23.53 34.08
N CYS A 470 11.97 22.50 33.68
CA CYS A 470 12.46 21.11 33.67
C CYS A 470 13.04 20.68 35.02
N ASP A 471 12.42 21.13 36.11
CA ASP A 471 12.87 20.98 37.50
C ASP A 471 14.24 21.65 37.83
N ILE A 472 14.82 22.43 36.91
CA ILE A 472 16.01 23.26 37.15
C ILE A 472 15.58 24.52 37.92
N PRO A 473 16.11 24.79 39.12
CA PRO A 473 15.76 25.99 39.89
C PRO A 473 16.26 27.25 39.20
N LEU A 474 15.39 28.25 39.11
CA LEU A 474 15.71 29.55 38.52
C LEU A 474 15.67 30.67 39.57
N PRO A 475 16.38 31.80 39.34
CA PRO A 475 16.33 32.96 40.24
C PRO A 475 14.90 33.45 40.46
N ALA A 476 14.62 33.97 41.66
CA ALA A 476 13.33 34.58 41.96
C ALA A 476 13.14 35.92 41.22
N GLY A 477 11.90 36.23 40.85
CA GLY A 477 11.54 37.54 40.28
C GLY A 477 11.63 37.66 38.76
N LEU A 478 11.87 36.57 38.02
CA LEU A 478 11.82 36.61 36.56
C LEU A 478 10.41 36.99 36.08
N ARG A 479 10.35 37.82 35.04
CA ARG A 479 9.11 38.24 34.39
C ARG A 479 8.91 37.47 33.08
N GLU A 480 7.68 37.46 32.58
CA GLU A 480 7.37 36.79 31.31
C GLU A 480 8.22 37.36 30.17
N SER A 481 8.77 36.48 29.33
CA SER A 481 9.63 36.83 28.20
C SER A 481 10.96 37.50 28.58
N GLU A 482 11.41 37.41 29.83
CA GLU A 482 12.74 37.88 30.25
C GLU A 482 13.87 37.00 29.66
N GLU A 483 14.98 37.63 29.25
CA GLU A 483 16.18 36.94 28.74
C GLU A 483 16.90 36.25 29.90
N PHE A 484 17.34 35.00 29.71
CA PHE A 484 18.23 34.33 30.65
C PHE A 484 19.65 34.90 30.53
N GLU A 485 20.40 34.90 31.64
CA GLU A 485 21.81 35.29 31.64
C GLU A 485 22.64 34.41 30.68
N GLU A 486 22.39 33.11 30.71
CA GLU A 486 22.89 32.15 29.74
C GLU A 486 21.74 31.28 29.20
N PRO A 487 21.75 30.89 27.92
CA PRO A 487 20.75 29.98 27.38
C PRO A 487 20.76 28.64 28.12
N ILE A 488 19.58 28.17 28.52
CA ILE A 488 19.43 26.92 29.25
C ILE A 488 19.01 25.78 28.33
N PHE A 489 19.59 24.59 28.55
CA PHE A 489 19.22 23.36 27.88
C PHE A 489 18.10 22.65 28.65
N THR A 490 16.96 22.44 28.01
CA THR A 490 15.72 21.94 28.66
C THR A 490 15.14 20.77 27.87
N PRO A 491 15.73 19.57 27.94
CA PRO A 491 15.35 18.46 27.08
C PRO A 491 13.93 17.96 27.37
N SER A 492 13.30 17.38 26.35
CA SER A 492 12.11 16.53 26.52
C SER A 492 12.32 15.15 25.89
N THR A 493 11.63 14.15 26.43
CA THR A 493 11.54 12.84 25.77
C THR A 493 10.74 12.98 24.51
N LYS A 494 11.16 12.26 23.46
CA LYS A 494 10.38 12.12 22.24
C LYS A 494 9.41 10.97 22.44
N ALA A 495 8.15 11.29 22.73
CA ALA A 495 7.14 10.27 22.96
C ALA A 495 6.74 9.58 21.65
N GLU A 496 6.22 8.35 21.73
CA GLU A 496 5.65 7.69 20.54
C GLU A 496 4.42 8.47 20.03
N ILE A 497 4.10 8.31 18.74
CA ILE A 497 3.04 9.08 18.07
C ILE A 497 1.68 8.83 18.76
N GLY A 498 1.21 9.80 19.53
CA GLY A 498 -0.06 9.72 20.29
C GLY A 498 0.07 10.16 21.75
N ASP A 499 1.28 10.15 22.30
CA ASP A 499 1.61 10.68 23.62
C ASP A 499 2.23 12.08 23.55
N HIS A 500 2.25 12.78 24.68
CA HIS A 500 2.85 14.11 24.79
C HIS A 500 4.32 14.02 25.18
N ASP A 501 5.16 14.83 24.53
CA ASP A 501 6.56 14.98 24.91
C ASP A 501 6.66 15.47 26.37
N GLU A 502 7.48 14.79 27.17
CA GLU A 502 7.63 15.11 28.59
C GLU A 502 8.94 15.87 28.82
N ASN A 503 8.85 17.07 29.39
CA ASN A 503 10.01 17.80 29.86
C ASN A 503 10.77 16.97 30.91
N ILE A 504 12.07 16.76 30.71
CA ILE A 504 12.93 16.02 31.64
C ILE A 504 14.08 16.88 32.13
N HIS A 505 14.51 16.64 33.37
CA HIS A 505 15.73 17.23 33.89
C HIS A 505 16.95 16.74 33.06
N PRO A 506 17.92 17.61 32.71
CA PRO A 506 19.11 17.23 31.94
C PRO A 506 19.87 16.01 32.50
N ASP A 507 19.91 15.85 33.82
CA ASP A 507 20.56 14.71 34.49
C ASP A 507 19.95 13.34 34.15
N LYS A 508 18.72 13.30 33.62
CA LYS A 508 18.09 12.05 33.15
C LYS A 508 18.61 11.64 31.77
N LEU A 509 19.19 12.56 31.01
CA LEU A 509 19.58 12.36 29.61
C LEU A 509 20.65 11.26 29.42
N PRO A 510 21.69 11.15 30.27
CA PRO A 510 22.66 10.06 30.18
C PRO A 510 22.04 8.66 30.26
N GLY A 511 20.97 8.49 31.07
CA GLY A 511 20.25 7.22 31.17
C GLY A 511 19.47 6.85 29.91
N ILE A 512 19.21 7.80 29.01
CA ILE A 512 18.43 7.61 27.78
C ILE A 512 19.34 7.43 26.57
N ILE A 513 20.34 8.30 26.42
CA ILE A 513 21.19 8.36 25.23
C ILE A 513 22.67 8.08 25.49
N GLY A 514 23.05 7.78 26.73
CA GLY A 514 24.43 7.54 27.16
C GLY A 514 25.19 8.82 27.51
N ASP A 515 26.15 8.74 28.43
CA ASP A 515 26.89 9.88 28.99
C ASP A 515 27.56 10.75 27.92
N ARG A 516 28.22 10.10 26.95
CA ARG A 516 28.92 10.78 25.86
C ARG A 516 27.96 11.66 25.06
N TYR A 517 26.87 11.09 24.54
CA TYR A 517 25.94 11.83 23.70
C TYR A 517 25.11 12.84 24.50
N ALA A 518 24.78 12.56 25.76
CA ALA A 518 24.09 13.51 26.63
C ALA A 518 24.88 14.82 26.78
N LYS A 519 26.19 14.71 27.03
CA LYS A 519 27.08 15.87 27.12
C LYS A 519 27.24 16.58 25.76
N GLU A 520 27.56 15.82 24.70
CA GLU A 520 27.75 16.39 23.37
C GLU A 520 26.50 17.11 22.87
N VAL A 521 25.30 16.53 23.04
CA VAL A 521 24.03 17.14 22.64
C VAL A 521 23.77 18.44 23.41
N ALA A 522 23.94 18.46 24.73
CA ALA A 522 23.74 19.67 25.52
C ALA A 522 24.69 20.80 25.09
N ASP A 523 25.99 20.49 24.98
CA ASP A 523 27.03 21.45 24.60
C ASP A 523 26.80 21.99 23.18
N VAL A 524 26.51 21.11 22.21
CA VAL A 524 26.30 21.48 20.81
C VAL A 524 25.01 22.26 20.64
N ALA A 525 23.90 21.83 21.28
CA ALA A 525 22.61 22.51 21.19
C ALA A 525 22.70 23.97 21.66
N VAL A 526 23.37 24.21 22.80
CA VAL A 526 23.57 25.58 23.30
C VAL A 526 24.46 26.39 22.37
N LYS A 527 25.53 25.81 21.80
CA LYS A 527 26.40 26.50 20.83
C LYS A 527 25.66 26.90 19.55
N ILE A 528 24.91 25.98 18.93
CA ILE A 528 24.15 26.29 17.71
C ILE A 528 23.04 27.31 17.99
N TYR A 529 22.36 27.20 19.13
CA TYR A 529 21.35 28.18 19.54
C TYR A 529 21.97 29.57 19.70
N THR A 530 23.07 29.69 20.47
CA THR A 530 23.74 30.98 20.71
C THR A 530 24.18 31.63 19.40
N LYS A 531 24.84 30.88 18.51
CA LYS A 531 25.26 31.38 17.20
C LYS A 531 24.07 31.86 16.36
N ALA A 532 23.00 31.09 16.33
CA ALA A 532 21.79 31.43 15.57
C ALA A 532 21.05 32.63 16.15
N ARG A 533 20.91 32.69 17.48
CA ARG A 533 20.31 33.81 18.23
C ARG A 533 21.07 35.09 17.93
N ASP A 534 22.39 35.07 18.04
CA ASP A 534 23.23 36.26 17.84
C ASP A 534 23.12 36.75 16.40
N TYR A 535 23.16 35.84 15.41
CA TYR A 535 22.92 36.18 14.01
C TYR A 535 21.54 36.80 13.80
N ALA A 536 20.47 36.15 14.26
CA ALA A 536 19.10 36.62 14.06
C ALA A 536 18.86 37.98 14.73
N ARG A 537 19.49 38.25 15.88
CA ARG A 537 19.42 39.54 16.57
C ARG A 537 19.96 40.67 15.70
N THR A 538 21.01 40.44 14.93
CA THR A 538 21.53 41.43 13.96
C THR A 538 20.56 41.75 12.83
N LYS A 539 19.60 40.86 12.56
CA LYS A 539 18.55 41.03 11.55
C LYS A 539 17.25 41.60 12.12
N GLY A 540 17.14 41.75 13.44
CA GLY A 540 15.92 42.23 14.10
C GLY A 540 14.96 41.12 14.53
N ILE A 541 15.40 39.86 14.60
CA ILE A 541 14.62 38.74 15.14
C ILE A 541 15.25 38.24 16.44
N ILE A 542 14.42 38.06 17.46
CA ILE A 542 14.78 37.35 18.69
C ILE A 542 14.31 35.90 18.55
N ILE A 543 15.22 34.95 18.77
CA ILE A 543 14.89 33.53 18.86
C ILE A 543 14.71 33.19 20.34
N ALA A 544 13.47 33.12 20.81
CA ALA A 544 13.18 32.93 22.24
C ALA A 544 13.60 31.54 22.73
N ASP A 545 13.21 30.53 21.96
CA ASP A 545 13.57 29.14 22.13
C ASP A 545 13.50 28.39 20.79
N THR A 546 14.15 27.23 20.74
CA THR A 546 14.14 26.35 19.58
C THR A 546 14.31 24.90 20.02
N LYS A 547 13.86 23.98 19.16
CA LYS A 547 14.04 22.54 19.31
C LYS A 547 14.94 22.00 18.20
N PHE A 548 15.96 21.24 18.59
CA PHE A 548 16.78 20.47 17.68
C PHE A 548 16.56 18.98 17.83
N GLU A 549 16.82 18.23 16.76
CA GLU A 549 16.96 16.78 16.80
C GLU A 549 18.36 16.39 16.32
N PHE A 550 18.92 15.36 16.95
CA PHE A 550 20.23 14.85 16.63
C PHE A 550 20.17 13.37 16.29
N GLY A 551 21.03 12.96 15.37
CA GLY A 551 21.28 11.56 15.06
C GLY A 551 22.76 11.23 15.16
N VAL A 552 23.05 9.95 15.03
CA VAL A 552 24.41 9.42 15.00
C VAL A 552 24.63 8.73 13.66
N ASP A 553 25.77 9.03 13.02
CA ASP A 553 26.19 8.36 11.79
C ASP A 553 26.83 6.99 12.06
N GLU A 554 27.23 6.29 10.98
CA GLU A 554 27.87 4.96 11.06
C GLU A 554 29.19 4.97 11.86
N ASN A 555 29.85 6.12 11.98
CA ASN A 555 31.12 6.29 12.70
C ASN A 555 30.92 6.69 14.17
N GLY A 556 29.68 6.87 14.63
CA GLY A 556 29.42 7.35 15.98
C GLY A 556 29.57 8.87 16.14
N THR A 557 29.49 9.63 15.04
CA THR A 557 29.55 11.10 15.04
C THR A 557 28.17 11.68 15.27
N LEU A 558 28.06 12.68 16.15
CA LEU A 558 26.82 13.43 16.35
C LEU A 558 26.53 14.33 15.14
N VAL A 559 25.32 14.23 14.59
CA VAL A 559 24.89 14.97 13.39
C VAL A 559 23.56 15.66 13.66
N LEU A 560 23.45 16.94 13.30
CA LEU A 560 22.22 17.71 13.35
C LEU A 560 21.24 17.21 12.26
N ALA A 561 20.00 16.93 12.67
CA ALA A 561 18.98 16.36 11.81
C ALA A 561 17.68 17.18 11.86
N ASP A 562 16.65 16.66 11.20
CA ASP A 562 15.30 17.24 11.12
C ASP A 562 15.27 18.64 10.46
N GLU A 563 14.29 19.48 10.80
CA GLU A 563 14.29 20.89 10.40
C GLU A 563 15.02 21.72 11.43
N VAL A 564 15.63 22.83 11.01
CA VAL A 564 16.51 23.63 11.88
C VAL A 564 16.04 25.08 11.87
N LEU A 565 15.71 25.59 13.05
CA LEU A 565 15.43 27.01 13.30
C LEU A 565 14.39 27.58 12.33
N THR A 566 13.29 26.86 12.18
CA THR A 566 12.11 27.29 11.43
C THR A 566 11.06 27.89 12.38
N PRO A 567 10.08 28.66 11.88
CA PRO A 567 8.96 29.10 12.72
C PRO A 567 8.06 27.95 13.21
N ASP A 568 8.21 26.73 12.68
CA ASP A 568 7.53 25.53 13.18
C ASP A 568 8.26 24.89 14.38
N SER A 569 9.59 25.04 14.45
CA SER A 569 10.48 24.48 15.49
C SER A 569 10.95 25.51 16.53
N SER A 570 10.69 26.80 16.31
CA SER A 570 11.24 27.92 17.09
C SER A 570 10.23 29.04 17.28
N ARG A 571 10.40 29.80 18.37
CA ARG A 571 9.64 31.03 18.61
C ARG A 571 10.44 32.25 18.16
N PHE A 572 9.93 32.96 17.16
CA PHE A 572 10.57 34.13 16.56
C PHE A 572 9.82 35.41 16.91
N TRP A 573 10.46 36.31 17.64
CA TRP A 573 9.87 37.59 18.02
C TRP A 573 10.51 38.75 17.26
N PRO A 574 9.72 39.75 16.84
CA PRO A 574 10.24 41.01 16.32
C PRO A 574 10.95 41.79 17.43
N ALA A 575 12.23 42.10 17.22
CA ALA A 575 13.06 42.77 18.23
C ALA A 575 12.57 44.19 18.55
N ASP A 576 11.97 44.89 17.59
CA ASP A 576 11.43 46.25 17.74
C ASP A 576 10.17 46.31 18.62
N LYS A 577 9.48 45.18 18.83
CA LYS A 577 8.25 45.10 19.65
C LYS A 577 8.45 44.31 20.93
N TYR A 578 9.67 43.87 21.20
CA TYR A 578 9.98 43.07 22.38
C TYR A 578 9.85 43.89 23.66
N ALA A 579 9.10 43.37 24.63
CA ALA A 579 9.02 43.96 25.97
C ALA A 579 8.83 42.91 27.06
N VAL A 580 9.62 43.01 28.12
CA VAL A 580 9.57 42.10 29.28
C VAL A 580 8.28 42.30 30.08
N GLY A 581 7.73 41.21 30.61
CA GLY A 581 6.54 41.20 31.46
C GLY A 581 5.22 40.96 30.72
N GLN A 582 5.27 40.64 29.43
CA GLN A 582 4.09 40.32 28.62
C GLN A 582 4.37 39.21 27.60
N GLY A 583 3.30 38.71 26.99
CA GLY A 583 3.39 37.85 25.80
C GLY A 583 3.89 38.64 24.59
N GLN A 584 4.57 37.97 23.67
CA GLN A 584 5.18 38.62 22.50
C GLN A 584 4.39 38.33 21.22
N PRO A 585 4.31 39.29 20.28
CA PRO A 585 3.95 38.95 18.91
C PRO A 585 4.97 37.96 18.36
N SER A 586 4.54 37.01 17.54
CA SER A 586 5.43 36.02 16.96
C SER A 586 5.28 35.95 15.44
N TYR A 587 6.40 35.69 14.77
CA TYR A 587 6.44 35.34 13.35
C TYR A 587 6.06 33.88 13.08
N ASP A 588 5.74 33.11 14.13
CA ASP A 588 5.36 31.70 14.05
C ASP A 588 3.84 31.49 13.85
N LYS A 589 3.34 30.37 14.35
CA LYS A 589 1.93 29.95 14.34
C LYS A 589 1.00 30.82 15.19
N GLN A 590 1.44 31.96 15.71
CA GLN A 590 0.63 32.80 16.59
C GLN A 590 -0.68 33.28 15.96
N TYR A 591 -0.67 33.74 14.70
CA TYR A 591 -1.90 34.15 14.01
C TYR A 591 -2.92 33.00 13.91
N LEU A 592 -2.45 31.78 13.63
CA LEU A 592 -3.28 30.58 13.63
C LEU A 592 -3.82 30.28 15.05
N ARG A 593 -2.98 30.35 16.08
CA ARG A 593 -3.40 30.10 17.48
C ARG A 593 -4.45 31.12 17.94
N ASP A 594 -4.28 32.39 17.59
CA ASP A 594 -5.22 33.46 17.95
C ASP A 594 -6.58 33.23 17.26
N TYR A 595 -6.58 32.89 15.97
CA TYR A 595 -7.80 32.51 15.24
C TYR A 595 -8.51 31.31 15.90
N LEU A 596 -7.79 30.23 16.18
CA LEU A 596 -8.36 29.05 16.83
C LEU A 596 -8.92 29.37 18.22
N THR A 597 -8.26 30.24 18.98
CA THR A 597 -8.75 30.69 20.29
C THR A 597 -10.03 31.51 20.13
N SER A 598 -10.10 32.39 19.13
CA SER A 598 -11.27 33.25 18.86
C SER A 598 -12.56 32.47 18.56
N ILE A 599 -12.43 31.26 18.01
CA ILE A 599 -13.56 30.37 17.70
C ILE A 599 -13.83 29.33 18.81
N ASN A 600 -13.19 29.45 19.97
CA ASN A 600 -13.25 28.46 21.05
C ASN A 600 -12.95 27.02 20.56
N PHE A 601 -11.86 26.87 19.80
CA PHE A 601 -11.46 25.60 19.21
C PHE A 601 -11.38 24.47 20.26
N ASP A 602 -12.15 23.42 20.03
CA ASP A 602 -12.34 22.29 20.96
C ASP A 602 -11.17 21.29 20.99
N LYS A 603 -10.18 21.47 20.09
CA LYS A 603 -8.96 20.65 19.96
C LYS A 603 -9.25 19.17 19.66
N SER A 604 -10.45 18.83 19.19
CA SER A 604 -10.84 17.44 18.93
C SER A 604 -10.53 17.00 17.49
N ALA A 605 -10.68 17.91 16.53
CA ALA A 605 -10.43 17.66 15.11
C ALA A 605 -10.01 18.93 14.37
N GLY A 606 -9.28 18.81 13.27
CA GLY A 606 -8.87 19.96 12.47
C GLY A 606 -10.06 20.76 11.96
N VAL A 607 -9.93 22.09 11.93
CA VAL A 607 -10.90 22.97 11.27
C VAL A 607 -10.38 23.41 9.91
N GLU A 608 -11.29 23.89 9.07
CA GLU A 608 -10.93 24.55 7.83
C GLU A 608 -10.62 26.03 8.13
N LEU A 609 -9.43 26.47 7.74
CA LEU A 609 -8.95 27.83 7.94
C LEU A 609 -9.51 28.76 6.86
N PRO A 610 -10.11 29.90 7.24
CA PRO A 610 -10.48 30.94 6.29
C PRO A 610 -9.28 31.43 5.49
N GLN A 611 -9.51 31.86 4.25
CA GLN A 611 -8.44 32.34 3.37
C GLN A 611 -7.62 33.49 3.98
N THR A 612 -8.27 34.40 4.72
CA THR A 612 -7.58 35.49 5.43
C THR A 612 -6.58 34.98 6.47
N VAL A 613 -6.88 33.85 7.13
CA VAL A 613 -5.98 33.21 8.09
C VAL A 613 -4.82 32.54 7.37
N VAL A 614 -5.10 31.89 6.24
CA VAL A 614 -4.08 31.28 5.39
C VAL A 614 -3.09 32.33 4.88
N ASP A 615 -3.58 33.43 4.32
CA ASP A 615 -2.78 34.49 3.73
C ASP A 615 -1.94 35.23 4.77
N ASN A 616 -2.54 35.60 5.91
CA ASN A 616 -1.82 36.28 6.99
C ASN A 616 -0.77 35.37 7.65
N THR A 617 -1.08 34.08 7.79
CA THR A 617 -0.11 33.09 8.26
C THR A 617 1.06 32.97 7.28
N MET A 618 0.77 32.83 5.97
CA MET A 618 1.81 32.75 4.94
C MET A 618 2.68 34.02 4.90
N ALA A 619 2.07 35.20 5.00
CA ALA A 619 2.79 36.47 5.04
C ALA A 619 3.82 36.51 6.18
N LYS A 620 3.50 35.93 7.35
CA LYS A 620 4.45 35.85 8.47
C LYS A 620 5.63 34.90 8.21
N TYR A 621 5.40 33.76 7.55
CA TYR A 621 6.51 32.89 7.11
C TYR A 621 7.42 33.59 6.09
N VAL A 622 6.83 34.31 5.12
CA VAL A 622 7.58 35.09 4.12
C VAL A 622 8.39 36.21 4.78
N GLU A 623 7.77 36.95 5.71
CA GLU A 623 8.41 38.02 6.46
C GLU A 623 9.60 37.50 7.28
N ALA A 624 9.41 36.40 8.03
CA ALA A 624 10.48 35.76 8.79
C ALA A 624 11.64 35.33 7.89
N PHE A 625 11.34 34.66 6.77
CA PHE A 625 12.35 34.26 5.80
C PHE A 625 13.14 35.45 5.26
N THR A 626 12.42 36.51 4.87
CA THR A 626 13.01 37.69 4.23
C THR A 626 13.93 38.43 5.19
N ILE A 627 13.53 38.58 6.46
CA ILE A 627 14.34 39.24 7.48
C ILE A 627 15.59 38.40 7.80
N LEU A 628 15.43 37.08 8.00
CA LEU A 628 16.55 36.19 8.35
C LEU A 628 17.59 36.08 7.24
N THR A 629 17.15 35.92 6.00
CA THR A 629 18.03 35.62 4.87
C THR A 629 18.42 36.85 4.06
N GLY A 630 17.69 37.96 4.20
CA GLY A 630 17.83 39.17 3.38
C GLY A 630 17.28 39.02 1.95
N ASN A 631 16.61 37.93 1.61
CA ASN A 631 16.12 37.63 0.26
C ASN A 631 14.64 37.20 0.28
N PRO A 632 13.88 37.42 -0.81
CA PRO A 632 12.53 36.85 -0.92
C PRO A 632 12.57 35.32 -1.11
N PRO A 633 11.59 34.56 -0.58
CA PRO A 633 11.53 33.11 -0.76
C PRO A 633 11.15 32.72 -2.18
N GLN A 634 11.65 31.57 -2.65
CA GLN A 634 11.24 30.96 -3.92
C GLN A 634 10.03 30.03 -3.68
N LEU A 635 8.88 30.30 -4.33
CA LEU A 635 7.60 29.63 -4.06
C LEU A 635 7.06 28.74 -5.17
#